data_AF-A0A645D0X1-F1
#
_entry.id   AF-A0A645D0X1-F1
#
_cell.length_a   1.000
_cell.length_b   1.000
_cell.length_c   1.000
_cell.angle_alpha   90.00
_cell.angle_beta   90.00
_cell.angle_gamma   90.00
#
_symmetry.space_group_name_H-M   'P 1'
#
loop_
_entity.id
_entity.type
_entity.pdbx_description
1 polymer ?
#
loop_
_entity_poly.entity_id
_entity_poly.type
_entity_poly.pdbx_seq_one_letter_code
_entity_poly.pdbx_strand_id
1 'polypeptide(L)'
;MAGKSTYIRQTALLAVLAQMGSFVPVESMELGLVDRIFTRVGAADDLSRGQSTFMVEMIETANILNHVTPKSLVILDEIGRGTSTFDGLSIAWAVAEYLHDDPSCRCRTQFATHYHELTELAQTRRGVNNYNVAVKEYGDQIIFLRQIVPGSTDRSYGIHVAKLAGIPQPVIDRAHVILELLEKTADAPREAISALPRKTVKAKRRRENDENDDMIQLRLL
;
A
#
# COMPACT_ATOMS: atom_id res chain seq x y z
N MET A 1 -5.09 -7.33 2.65
CA MET A 1 -6.42 -6.96 3.22
C MET A 1 -7.16 -5.88 2.44
N ALA A 2 -6.51 -4.77 2.04
CA ALA A 2 -7.21 -3.70 1.30
C ALA A 2 -7.56 -4.05 -0.17
N GLY A 3 -6.82 -4.96 -0.82
CA GLY A 3 -7.11 -5.42 -2.19
C GLY A 3 -6.11 -5.00 -3.26
N LYS A 4 -5.05 -4.25 -2.92
CA LYS A 4 -3.98 -3.83 -3.86
C LYS A 4 -3.38 -5.02 -4.64
N SER A 5 -2.87 -6.01 -3.93
CA SER A 5 -2.28 -7.21 -4.55
C SER A 5 -3.29 -8.00 -5.38
N THR A 6 -4.55 -8.04 -4.97
CA THR A 6 -5.62 -8.69 -5.75
C THR A 6 -5.86 -7.95 -7.06
N TYR A 7 -5.93 -6.63 -7.02
CA TYR A 7 -6.16 -5.79 -8.20
C TYR A 7 -5.03 -5.91 -9.24
N ILE A 8 -3.78 -5.87 -8.79
CA ILE A 8 -2.63 -5.97 -9.71
C ILE A 8 -2.48 -7.38 -10.30
N ARG A 9 -2.76 -8.43 -9.51
CA ARG A 9 -2.81 -9.82 -10.01
C ARG A 9 -3.95 -10.01 -11.02
N GLN A 10 -5.12 -9.40 -10.75
CA GLN A 10 -6.24 -9.43 -11.68
C GLN A 10 -5.85 -8.83 -13.04
N THR A 11 -5.15 -7.69 -13.06
CA THR A 11 -4.66 -7.08 -14.31
C THR A 11 -3.79 -8.05 -15.11
N ALA A 12 -2.83 -8.72 -14.46
CA ALA A 12 -1.97 -9.69 -15.12
C ALA A 12 -2.76 -10.90 -15.68
N LEU A 13 -3.71 -11.44 -14.91
CA LEU A 13 -4.54 -12.56 -15.34
C LEU A 13 -5.45 -12.19 -16.53
N LEU A 14 -6.04 -10.99 -16.52
CA LEU A 14 -6.84 -10.49 -17.64
C LEU A 14 -6.01 -10.39 -18.92
N ALA A 15 -4.76 -9.93 -18.83
CA ALA A 15 -3.86 -9.87 -19.98
C ALA A 15 -3.56 -11.26 -20.57
N VAL A 16 -3.31 -12.26 -19.69
CA VAL A 16 -3.09 -13.66 -20.10
C VAL A 16 -4.33 -14.25 -20.78
N LEU A 17 -5.51 -14.09 -20.19
CA LEU A 17 -6.77 -14.58 -20.74
C LEU A 17 -7.08 -13.97 -22.12
N ALA A 18 -6.92 -12.65 -22.25
CA ALA A 18 -7.16 -11.97 -23.52
C ALA A 18 -6.20 -12.48 -24.61
N GLN A 19 -4.90 -12.60 -24.32
CA GLN A 19 -3.91 -13.01 -25.32
C GLN A 19 -3.88 -14.50 -25.64
N MET A 20 -4.48 -15.37 -24.80
CA MET A 20 -4.75 -16.76 -25.18
C MET A 20 -6.01 -16.94 -26.03
N GLY A 21 -6.77 -15.87 -26.28
CA GLY A 21 -8.03 -15.91 -27.02
C GLY A 21 -9.25 -16.31 -26.18
N SER A 22 -9.15 -16.27 -24.85
CA SER A 22 -10.29 -16.50 -23.95
C SER A 22 -11.13 -15.25 -23.77
N PHE A 23 -12.41 -15.40 -23.46
CA PHE A 23 -13.17 -14.32 -22.85
C PHE A 23 -12.58 -13.92 -21.49
N VAL A 24 -12.78 -12.65 -21.14
CA VAL A 24 -12.30 -12.04 -19.90
C VAL A 24 -13.48 -11.63 -19.01
N PRO A 25 -13.38 -11.78 -17.68
CA PRO A 25 -14.47 -11.46 -16.75
C PRO A 25 -14.56 -9.96 -16.44
N VAL A 26 -14.81 -9.14 -17.46
CA VAL A 26 -15.03 -7.68 -17.35
C VAL A 26 -16.10 -7.22 -18.34
N GLU A 27 -16.73 -6.07 -18.07
CA GLU A 27 -17.75 -5.50 -18.96
C GLU A 27 -17.19 -5.13 -20.35
N SER A 28 -15.96 -4.61 -20.39
CA SER A 28 -15.20 -4.36 -21.63
C SER A 28 -13.70 -4.33 -21.33
N MET A 29 -12.88 -4.63 -22.35
CA MET A 29 -11.42 -4.59 -22.24
C MET A 29 -10.80 -4.17 -23.56
N GLU A 30 -9.88 -3.21 -23.50
CA GLU A 30 -8.94 -2.90 -24.56
C GLU A 30 -7.53 -3.20 -24.06
N LEU A 31 -6.78 -4.02 -24.81
CA LEU A 31 -5.44 -4.46 -24.41
C LEU A 31 -4.45 -4.31 -25.56
N GLY A 32 -3.44 -3.47 -25.37
CA GLY A 32 -2.25 -3.48 -26.22
C GLY A 32 -1.45 -4.76 -26.00
N LEU A 33 -0.89 -5.34 -27.08
CA LEU A 33 -0.11 -6.58 -27.02
C LEU A 33 1.03 -6.49 -26.00
N VAL A 34 1.02 -7.42 -25.05
CA VAL A 34 2.02 -7.66 -24.02
C VAL A 34 2.98 -8.74 -24.53
N ASP A 35 4.27 -8.44 -24.60
CA ASP A 35 5.29 -9.41 -24.97
C ASP A 35 5.70 -10.30 -23.80
N ARG A 36 5.81 -9.72 -22.60
CA ARG A 36 6.14 -10.40 -21.35
C ARG A 36 5.40 -9.78 -20.17
N ILE A 37 4.97 -10.62 -19.25
CA ILE A 37 4.45 -10.20 -17.95
C ILE A 37 5.52 -10.49 -16.90
N PHE A 38 5.97 -9.44 -16.24
CA PHE A 38 6.90 -9.53 -15.13
C PHE A 38 6.16 -9.29 -13.83
N THR A 39 6.40 -10.15 -12.85
CA THR A 39 5.77 -10.04 -11.54
C THR A 39 6.82 -10.14 -10.45
N ARG A 40 6.95 -9.09 -9.66
CA ARG A 40 7.47 -9.19 -8.29
C ARG A 40 6.27 -9.07 -7.36
N VAL A 41 5.72 -10.22 -6.97
CA VAL A 41 4.61 -10.28 -6.03
C VAL A 41 5.05 -11.17 -4.90
N GLY A 42 5.14 -10.62 -3.68
CA GLY A 42 5.67 -11.31 -2.51
C GLY A 42 5.24 -12.78 -2.44
N ALA A 43 6.21 -13.68 -2.60
CA ALA A 43 6.04 -15.10 -2.30
C ALA A 43 6.23 -15.30 -0.79
N ALA A 44 5.47 -16.23 -0.21
CA ALA A 44 5.76 -16.74 1.13
C ALA A 44 7.20 -17.31 1.13
N ASP A 45 7.93 -17.06 2.21
CA ASP A 45 9.37 -17.31 2.37
C ASP A 45 9.86 -18.61 1.72
N ASP A 46 10.89 -18.51 0.88
CA ASP A 46 11.70 -19.67 0.49
C ASP A 46 12.90 -19.81 1.44
N LEU A 47 12.61 -20.18 2.68
CA LEU A 47 13.60 -20.50 3.72
C LEU A 47 14.55 -21.65 3.30
N SER A 48 14.24 -22.38 2.23
CA SER A 48 14.97 -23.59 1.82
C SER A 48 16.31 -23.30 1.12
N ARG A 49 16.53 -22.08 0.61
CA ARG A 49 17.69 -21.74 -0.25
C ARG A 49 18.84 -21.00 0.45
N GLY A 50 18.71 -20.67 1.73
CA GLY A 50 19.78 -19.96 2.48
C GLY A 50 20.07 -18.53 1.98
N GLN A 51 19.21 -17.95 1.14
CA GLN A 51 19.28 -16.56 0.69
C GLN A 51 18.34 -15.71 1.55
N SER A 52 18.72 -14.46 1.84
CA SER A 52 17.80 -13.53 2.52
C SER A 52 16.61 -13.21 1.61
N THR A 53 15.43 -13.05 2.18
CA THR A 53 14.22 -12.65 1.45
C THR A 53 14.45 -11.38 0.62
N PHE A 54 15.26 -10.45 1.15
CA PHE A 54 15.67 -9.24 0.44
C PHE A 54 16.57 -9.52 -0.77
N MET A 55 17.55 -10.43 -0.68
CA MET A 55 18.40 -10.78 -1.82
C MET A 55 17.57 -11.43 -2.95
N VAL A 56 16.63 -12.31 -2.61
CA VAL A 56 15.71 -12.92 -3.60
C VAL A 56 14.91 -11.83 -4.30
N GLU A 57 14.37 -10.88 -3.55
CA GLU A 57 13.65 -9.72 -4.11
C GLU A 57 14.52 -8.88 -5.06
N MET A 58 15.79 -8.66 -4.70
CA MET A 58 16.72 -7.90 -5.56
C MET A 58 17.08 -8.68 -6.83
N ILE A 59 17.25 -10.00 -6.76
CA ILE A 59 17.47 -10.85 -7.93
C ILE A 59 16.25 -10.85 -8.85
N GLU A 60 15.05 -10.96 -8.30
CA GLU A 60 13.79 -10.86 -9.07
C GLU A 60 13.70 -9.49 -9.75
N THR A 61 13.94 -8.41 -9.01
CA THR A 61 13.92 -7.04 -9.53
C THR A 61 14.95 -6.86 -10.64
N ALA A 62 16.18 -7.33 -10.45
CA ALA A 62 17.22 -7.30 -11.48
C ALA A 62 16.82 -8.08 -12.73
N ASN A 63 16.20 -9.25 -12.57
CA ASN A 63 15.72 -10.04 -13.70
C ASN A 63 14.64 -9.29 -14.52
N ILE A 64 13.74 -8.55 -13.85
CA ILE A 64 12.75 -7.70 -14.51
C ILE A 64 13.46 -6.60 -15.30
N LEU A 65 14.31 -5.81 -14.64
CA LEU A 65 14.93 -4.63 -15.24
C LEU A 65 15.86 -4.97 -16.41
N ASN A 66 16.53 -6.13 -16.39
CA ASN A 66 17.42 -6.56 -17.47
C ASN A 66 16.69 -7.08 -18.72
N HIS A 67 15.39 -7.41 -18.64
CA HIS A 67 14.67 -8.09 -19.72
C HIS A 67 13.36 -7.43 -20.15
N VAL A 68 12.94 -6.38 -19.44
CA VAL A 68 11.75 -5.60 -19.75
C VAL A 68 11.89 -4.89 -21.10
N THR A 69 10.78 -4.77 -21.82
CA THR A 69 10.70 -4.00 -23.07
C THR A 69 9.54 -3.00 -22.96
N PRO A 70 9.41 -2.03 -23.89
CA PRO A 70 8.30 -1.08 -23.85
C PRO A 70 6.91 -1.72 -24.00
N LYS A 71 6.83 -2.97 -24.49
CA LYS A 71 5.56 -3.70 -24.63
C LYS A 71 5.20 -4.52 -23.39
N SER A 72 6.13 -4.66 -22.44
CA SER A 72 5.94 -5.50 -21.27
C SER A 72 4.89 -4.94 -20.32
N LEU A 73 4.33 -5.83 -19.50
CA LEU A 73 3.48 -5.50 -18.36
C LEU A 73 4.22 -5.88 -17.09
N VAL A 74 4.53 -4.91 -16.25
CA VAL A 74 5.28 -5.09 -15.01
C VAL A 74 4.36 -4.89 -13.81
N ILE A 75 4.35 -5.85 -12.90
CA ILE A 75 3.61 -5.82 -11.65
C ILE A 75 4.62 -5.88 -10.50
N LEU A 76 4.69 -4.83 -9.70
CA LEU A 76 5.57 -4.74 -8.53
C LEU A 76 4.69 -4.61 -7.28
N ASP A 77 4.88 -5.50 -6.32
CA ASP A 77 4.19 -5.50 -5.03
C ASP A 77 5.26 -5.44 -3.93
N GLU A 78 5.30 -4.30 -3.23
CA GLU A 78 6.04 -4.13 -1.98
C GLU A 78 7.58 -4.29 -2.06
N ILE A 79 8.21 -3.83 -3.15
CA ILE A 79 9.68 -3.76 -3.23
C ILE A 79 10.26 -2.83 -2.14
N GLY A 80 11.38 -3.23 -1.56
CA GLY A 80 12.18 -2.47 -0.59
C GLY A 80 11.92 -2.83 0.86
N ARG A 81 10.97 -3.72 1.18
CA ARG A 81 10.56 -3.95 2.59
C ARG A 81 11.52 -4.75 3.44
N GLY A 82 12.35 -5.58 2.82
CA GLY A 82 13.26 -6.47 3.53
C GLY A 82 14.52 -5.79 4.08
N THR A 83 14.63 -4.46 4.00
CA THR A 83 15.82 -3.69 4.38
C THR A 83 15.45 -2.42 5.18
N SER A 84 16.43 -1.55 5.45
CA SER A 84 16.19 -0.26 6.10
C SER A 84 15.16 0.57 5.32
N THR A 85 14.34 1.35 6.03
CA THR A 85 13.25 2.12 5.38
C THR A 85 13.78 3.04 4.27
N PHE A 86 14.92 3.72 4.52
CA PHE A 86 15.53 4.62 3.56
C PHE A 86 16.17 3.91 2.38
N ASP A 87 16.87 2.79 2.59
CA ASP A 87 17.44 2.01 1.49
C ASP A 87 16.33 1.42 0.62
N GLY A 88 15.29 0.87 1.25
CA GLY A 88 14.13 0.30 0.58
C GLY A 88 13.37 1.32 -0.25
N LEU A 89 13.13 2.51 0.32
CA LEU A 89 12.52 3.64 -0.38
C LEU A 89 13.38 4.06 -1.57
N SER A 90 14.68 4.24 -1.38
CA SER A 90 15.61 4.71 -2.41
C SER A 90 15.67 3.73 -3.60
N ILE A 91 15.72 2.43 -3.31
CA ILE A 91 15.69 1.40 -4.35
C ILE A 91 14.34 1.39 -5.07
N ALA A 92 13.22 1.37 -4.34
CA ALA A 92 11.89 1.37 -4.93
C ALA A 92 11.66 2.58 -5.84
N TRP A 93 12.13 3.76 -5.40
CA TRP A 93 12.09 4.99 -6.17
C TRP A 93 12.91 4.87 -7.45
N ALA A 94 14.20 4.50 -7.36
CA ALA A 94 15.08 4.37 -8.52
C ALA A 94 14.56 3.33 -9.53
N VAL A 95 13.96 2.24 -9.07
CA VAL A 95 13.33 1.23 -9.93
C VAL A 95 12.13 1.82 -10.69
N ALA A 96 11.27 2.58 -10.00
CA ALA A 96 10.12 3.24 -10.61
C ALA A 96 10.55 4.29 -11.64
N GLU A 97 11.59 5.07 -11.34
CA GLU A 97 12.19 6.02 -12.29
C GLU A 97 12.76 5.30 -13.51
N TYR A 98 13.55 4.25 -13.31
CA TYR A 98 14.14 3.48 -14.41
C TYR A 98 13.07 2.96 -15.37
N LEU A 99 12.03 2.28 -14.86
CA LEU A 99 10.93 1.73 -15.66
C LEU A 99 10.10 2.79 -16.41
N HIS A 100 10.14 4.05 -15.95
CA HIS A 100 9.38 5.14 -16.56
C HIS A 100 10.22 5.98 -17.53
N ASP A 101 11.45 6.33 -17.13
CA ASP A 101 12.27 7.34 -17.77
C ASP A 101 13.12 6.76 -18.91
N ASP A 102 13.58 5.51 -18.80
CA ASP A 102 14.43 4.90 -19.82
C ASP A 102 13.57 4.47 -21.04
N PRO A 103 13.81 5.04 -22.24
CA PRO A 103 13.01 4.72 -23.43
C PRO A 103 13.07 3.26 -23.87
N SER A 104 14.13 2.54 -23.50
CA SER A 104 14.28 1.12 -23.83
C SER A 104 13.38 0.22 -22.99
N CYS A 105 12.87 0.70 -21.85
CA CYS A 105 12.07 -0.08 -20.93
C CYS A 105 10.73 0.56 -20.53
N ARG A 106 10.37 1.74 -21.05
CA ARG A 106 9.14 2.51 -20.75
C ARG A 106 7.85 1.72 -20.98
N CYS A 107 7.52 0.86 -20.02
CA CYS A 107 6.50 -0.16 -20.12
C CYS A 107 5.28 0.18 -19.26
N ARG A 108 4.24 -0.64 -19.37
CA ARG A 108 3.06 -0.52 -18.50
C ARG A 108 3.40 -1.13 -17.15
N THR A 109 3.39 -0.32 -16.10
CA THR A 109 3.79 -0.75 -14.75
C THR A 109 2.69 -0.46 -13.73
N GLN A 110 2.36 -1.45 -12.90
CA GLN A 110 1.58 -1.26 -11.69
C GLN A 110 2.48 -1.49 -10.48
N PHE A 111 2.59 -0.48 -9.62
CA PHE A 111 3.43 -0.51 -8.42
C PHE A 111 2.54 -0.38 -7.18
N ALA A 112 2.35 -1.47 -6.45
CA ALA A 112 1.73 -1.45 -5.13
C ALA A 112 2.81 -1.24 -4.06
N THR A 113 2.70 -0.15 -3.31
CA THR A 113 3.67 0.23 -2.27
C THR A 113 2.98 0.71 -0.99
N HIS A 114 3.74 0.86 0.09
CA HIS A 114 3.34 1.72 1.22
C HIS A 114 4.32 2.87 1.48
N TYR A 115 5.29 3.07 0.60
CA TYR A 115 6.05 4.30 0.58
C TYR A 115 5.15 5.39 0.01
N HIS A 116 4.69 6.29 0.88
CA HIS A 116 3.84 7.41 0.48
C HIS A 116 4.63 8.43 -0.33
N GLU A 117 5.94 8.51 -0.07
CA GLU A 117 6.89 9.36 -0.77
C GLU A 117 6.89 9.05 -2.27
N LEU A 118 6.75 7.77 -2.68
CA LEU A 118 6.70 7.39 -4.11
C LEU A 118 5.53 8.05 -4.87
N THR A 119 4.48 8.51 -4.17
CA THR A 119 3.35 9.19 -4.80
C THR A 119 3.75 10.53 -5.41
N GLU A 120 4.85 11.14 -4.96
CA GLU A 120 5.39 12.39 -5.50
C GLU A 120 5.90 12.23 -6.94
N LEU A 121 6.20 11.00 -7.38
CA LEU A 121 6.56 10.72 -8.78
C LEU A 121 5.48 11.21 -9.77
N ALA A 122 4.20 11.13 -9.40
CA ALA A 122 3.10 11.60 -10.24
C ALA A 122 3.12 13.13 -10.45
N GLN A 123 3.76 13.89 -9.56
CA GLN A 123 3.88 15.34 -9.69
C GLN A 123 4.95 15.75 -10.70
N THR A 124 5.98 14.92 -10.87
CA THR A 124 7.16 15.23 -11.69
C THR A 124 7.20 14.47 -13.01
N ARG A 125 6.51 13.33 -13.12
CA ARG A 125 6.58 12.42 -14.27
C ARG A 125 5.25 12.25 -14.98
N ARG A 126 5.18 12.77 -16.21
CA ARG A 126 3.99 12.62 -17.07
C ARG A 126 3.75 11.15 -17.42
N GLY A 127 2.57 10.66 -17.02
CA GLY A 127 2.13 9.28 -17.28
C GLY A 127 2.13 8.42 -16.02
N VAL A 128 2.72 8.90 -14.92
CA VAL A 128 2.57 8.30 -13.60
C VAL A 128 1.27 8.82 -12.98
N ASN A 129 0.43 7.90 -12.50
CA ASN A 129 -0.87 8.23 -11.91
C ASN A 129 -1.01 7.50 -10.57
N ASN A 130 -1.42 8.24 -9.53
CA ASN A 130 -1.65 7.67 -8.21
C ASN A 130 -3.06 7.10 -8.09
N TYR A 131 -3.16 5.94 -7.47
CA TYR A 131 -4.41 5.29 -7.10
C TYR A 131 -4.30 4.72 -5.69
N ASN A 132 -5.41 4.71 -4.96
CA ASN A 132 -5.51 4.12 -3.64
C ASN A 132 -6.75 3.23 -3.53
N VAL A 133 -6.80 2.41 -2.48
CA VAL A 133 -8.01 1.65 -2.13
C VAL A 133 -8.89 2.56 -1.29
N ALA A 134 -10.14 2.76 -1.71
CA ALA A 134 -11.12 3.54 -0.98
C ALA A 134 -11.41 2.91 0.40
N VAL A 135 -11.42 3.80 1.40
CA VAL A 135 -11.66 3.48 2.80
C VAL A 135 -12.82 4.34 3.29
N LYS A 136 -13.76 3.73 4.03
CA LYS A 136 -14.86 4.43 4.68
C LYS A 136 -14.69 4.34 6.20
N GLU A 137 -14.63 5.50 6.85
CA GLU A 137 -14.64 5.62 8.31
C GLU A 137 -16.10 5.68 8.80
N TYR A 138 -16.45 4.86 9.79
CA TYR A 138 -17.75 4.85 10.45
C TYR A 138 -17.56 4.78 11.96
N GLY A 139 -17.63 5.94 12.63
CA GLY A 139 -17.22 6.08 14.03
C GLY A 139 -15.77 5.64 14.21
N ASP A 140 -15.54 4.66 15.10
CA ASP A 140 -14.21 4.09 15.36
C ASP A 140 -13.84 2.90 14.47
N GLN A 141 -14.64 2.62 13.43
CA GLN A 141 -14.45 1.49 12.52
C GLN A 141 -14.02 1.94 11.12
N ILE A 142 -13.20 1.11 10.49
CA ILE A 142 -12.71 1.33 9.14
C ILE A 142 -13.17 0.19 8.25
N ILE A 143 -13.81 0.54 7.14
CA ILE A 143 -14.31 -0.41 6.14
C ILE A 143 -13.51 -0.22 4.85
N PHE A 144 -12.79 -1.25 4.44
CA PHE A 144 -12.13 -1.29 3.13
C PHE A 144 -13.15 -1.61 2.05
N LEU A 145 -13.42 -0.65 1.15
CA LEU A 145 -14.42 -0.79 0.10
C LEU A 145 -13.95 -1.69 -1.06
N ARG A 146 -12.66 -2.05 -1.09
CA ARG A 146 -12.00 -2.81 -2.18
C ARG A 146 -12.15 -2.15 -3.56
N GLN A 147 -12.45 -0.85 -3.57
CA GLN A 147 -12.58 -0.05 -4.77
C GLN A 147 -11.28 0.74 -4.97
N ILE A 148 -10.72 0.69 -6.17
CA ILE A 148 -9.56 1.52 -6.54
C ILE A 148 -10.07 2.88 -7.01
N VAL A 149 -9.55 3.95 -6.42
CA VAL A 149 -9.92 5.33 -6.76
C VAL A 149 -8.68 6.17 -7.05
N PRO A 150 -8.76 7.18 -7.94
CA PRO A 150 -7.64 8.08 -8.20
C PRO A 150 -7.20 8.84 -6.95
N GLY A 151 -5.90 9.16 -6.89
CA GLY A 151 -5.27 9.95 -5.82
C GLY A 151 -4.35 9.14 -4.91
N SER A 152 -3.55 9.84 -4.12
CA SER A 152 -2.77 9.29 -3.01
C SER A 152 -3.58 9.28 -1.71
N THR A 153 -3.05 8.62 -0.67
CA THR A 153 -3.62 8.66 0.68
C THR A 153 -2.52 8.99 1.67
N ASP A 154 -2.67 10.06 2.44
CA ASP A 154 -1.66 10.47 3.42
C ASP A 154 -1.82 9.72 4.75
N ARG A 155 -2.86 8.89 4.88
CA ARG A 155 -3.18 8.16 6.11
C ARG A 155 -2.72 6.71 6.07
N SER A 156 -2.01 6.32 7.12
CA SER A 156 -1.63 4.93 7.40
C SER A 156 -2.58 4.31 8.42
N TYR A 157 -3.33 3.28 8.02
CA TYR A 157 -4.34 2.65 8.88
C TYR A 157 -3.79 1.49 9.74
N GLY A 158 -2.48 1.45 9.98
CA GLY A 158 -1.81 0.32 10.65
C GLY A 158 -2.38 0.01 12.05
N ILE A 159 -2.52 1.04 12.90
CA ILE A 159 -3.08 0.89 14.26
C ILE A 159 -4.56 0.47 14.21
N HIS A 160 -5.31 0.95 13.22
CA HIS A 160 -6.72 0.56 13.03
C HIS A 160 -6.84 -0.92 12.60
N VAL A 161 -5.97 -1.38 11.71
CA VAL A 161 -5.90 -2.81 11.32
C VAL A 161 -5.53 -3.67 12.53
N ALA A 162 -4.61 -3.22 13.39
CA ALA A 162 -4.29 -3.88 14.65
C ALA A 162 -5.52 -4.00 15.58
N LYS A 163 -6.33 -2.94 15.69
CA LYS A 163 -7.59 -2.96 16.46
C LYS A 163 -8.58 -3.98 15.89
N LEU A 164 -8.75 -4.01 14.57
CA LEU A 164 -9.60 -5.01 13.88
C LEU A 164 -9.10 -6.44 14.06
N ALA A 165 -7.78 -6.63 14.16
CA ALA A 165 -7.17 -7.94 14.45
C ALA A 165 -7.36 -8.39 15.91
N GLY A 166 -7.98 -7.57 16.77
CA GLY A 166 -8.24 -7.90 18.17
C GLY A 166 -7.06 -7.63 19.11
N ILE A 167 -6.10 -6.80 18.70
CA ILE A 167 -5.02 -6.38 19.61
C ILE A 167 -5.64 -5.62 20.81
N PRO A 168 -5.24 -5.92 22.06
CA PRO A 168 -5.87 -5.34 23.25
C PRO A 168 -5.88 -3.80 23.24
N GLN A 169 -7.00 -3.20 23.66
CA GLN A 169 -7.17 -1.74 23.68
C GLN A 169 -6.03 -0.97 24.37
N PRO A 170 -5.45 -1.43 25.51
CA PRO A 170 -4.31 -0.74 26.11
C PRO A 170 -3.06 -0.66 25.22
N VAL A 171 -2.87 -1.63 24.32
CA VAL A 171 -1.77 -1.64 23.34
C VAL A 171 -2.07 -0.66 22.20
N ILE A 172 -3.32 -0.62 21.73
CA ILE A 172 -3.79 0.34 20.72
C ILE A 172 -3.63 1.77 21.23
N ASP A 173 -4.08 2.06 22.45
CA ASP A 173 -3.96 3.37 23.07
C ASP A 173 -2.49 3.81 23.16
N ARG A 174 -1.60 2.88 23.55
CA ARG A 174 -0.16 3.15 23.61
C ARG A 174 0.43 3.39 22.22
N ALA A 175 0.02 2.62 21.22
CA ALA A 175 0.50 2.80 19.85
C ALA A 175 0.15 4.19 19.30
N HIS A 176 -1.05 4.72 19.61
CA HIS A 176 -1.43 6.09 19.23
C HIS A 176 -0.52 7.14 19.88
N VAL A 177 -0.23 7.01 21.17
CA VAL A 177 0.69 7.93 21.87
C VAL A 177 2.10 7.90 21.25
N ILE A 178 2.58 6.72 20.87
CA ILE A 178 3.90 6.58 20.22
C ILE A 178 3.88 7.20 18.82
N LEU A 179 2.83 6.95 18.03
CA LEU A 179 2.69 7.50 16.68
C LEU A 179 2.66 9.03 16.69
N GLU A 180 1.88 9.64 17.58
CA GLU A 180 1.83 11.10 17.72
C GLU A 180 3.21 11.71 18.08
N LEU A 181 4.03 11.00 18.84
CA LEU A 181 5.40 11.45 19.15
C LEU A 181 6.31 11.36 17.92
N LEU A 182 6.23 10.24 17.19
CA LEU A 182 7.02 10.01 15.97
C LEU A 182 6.66 11.01 14.87
N GLU A 183 5.39 11.35 14.71
CA GLU A 183 4.95 12.35 13.71
C GLU A 183 5.42 13.77 14.05
N LYS A 184 5.52 14.11 15.34
CA LYS A 184 5.98 15.43 15.80
C LYS A 184 7.50 15.61 15.75
N THR A 185 8.25 14.51 15.74
CA THR A 185 9.70 14.53 15.73
C THR A 185 10.16 13.59 14.63
N ALA A 186 10.39 14.13 13.43
CA ALA A 186 10.81 13.38 12.25
C ALA A 186 12.03 12.45 12.50
N ASP A 187 12.79 12.71 13.58
CA ASP A 187 13.86 11.88 14.13
C ASP A 187 13.73 11.70 15.66
N ALA A 188 12.60 11.21 16.19
CA ALA A 188 12.51 10.94 17.64
C ALA A 188 13.55 9.87 18.04
N PRO A 189 14.57 10.17 18.87
CA PRO A 189 15.51 9.15 19.31
C PRO A 189 14.75 8.09 20.12
N ARG A 190 15.19 6.84 20.02
CA ARG A 190 14.62 5.69 20.77
C ARG A 190 14.47 5.97 22.28
N GLU A 191 15.28 6.88 22.80
CA GLU A 191 15.26 7.39 24.17
C GLU A 191 13.99 8.20 24.52
N ALA A 192 13.43 8.95 23.58
CA ALA A 192 12.17 9.67 23.79
C ALA A 192 10.98 8.72 23.95
N ILE A 193 10.98 7.62 23.19
CA ILE A 193 9.93 6.58 23.27
C ILE A 193 10.06 5.77 24.57
N SER A 194 11.28 5.49 25.02
CA SER A 194 11.53 4.76 26.27
C SER A 194 11.26 5.61 27.52
N ALA A 195 11.43 6.93 27.43
CA ALA A 195 11.12 7.89 28.49
C ALA A 195 9.62 8.20 28.64
N LEU A 196 8.78 7.90 27.63
CA LEU A 196 7.34 8.09 27.72
C LEU A 196 6.76 7.24 28.86
N PRO A 197 6.05 7.85 29.84
CA PRO A 197 5.50 7.11 30.98
C PRO A 197 4.57 5.98 30.49
N ARG A 198 4.79 4.76 30.99
CA ARG A 198 3.99 3.56 30.65
C ARG A 198 2.55 3.59 31.18
N LYS A 199 2.03 4.77 31.58
CA LYS A 199 0.77 4.87 32.33
C LYS A 199 -0.33 4.09 31.60
N THR A 200 -0.88 3.11 32.30
CA THR A 200 -2.13 2.45 31.99
C THR A 200 -3.18 3.53 31.77
N VAL A 201 -3.70 3.63 30.56
CA VAL A 201 -4.90 4.42 30.30
C VAL A 201 -5.99 3.77 31.15
N LYS A 202 -6.29 4.35 32.31
CA LYS A 202 -7.48 3.96 33.08
C LYS A 202 -8.65 4.21 32.15
N ALA A 203 -9.33 3.13 31.79
CA ALA A 203 -10.55 3.16 31.01
C ALA A 203 -11.43 4.31 31.50
N LYS A 204 -11.63 5.31 30.64
CA LYS A 204 -12.60 6.37 30.88
C LYS A 204 -13.96 5.68 30.86
N ARG A 205 -14.46 5.27 32.03
CA ARG A 205 -15.84 4.78 32.20
C ARG A 205 -16.74 5.81 31.51
N ARG A 206 -17.41 5.40 30.43
CA ARG A 206 -18.59 6.10 29.92
C ARG A 206 -19.52 6.25 31.12
N ARG A 207 -19.75 7.49 31.55
CA ARG A 207 -20.90 7.79 32.40
C ARG A 207 -22.10 7.73 31.47
N GLU A 208 -22.92 6.70 31.66
CA GLU A 208 -24.35 6.79 31.43
C GLU A 208 -24.86 8.02 32.20
N ASN A 209 -25.64 8.86 31.51
CA ASN A 209 -26.85 9.54 31.98
C ASN A 209 -27.40 10.41 30.85
N ASP A 210 -28.55 9.95 30.35
CA ASP A 210 -29.81 10.65 30.06
C ASP A 210 -29.86 11.88 29.14
N GLU A 211 -30.65 11.66 28.07
CA GLU A 211 -31.77 12.47 27.59
C GLU A 211 -31.54 13.97 27.34
N ASN A 212 -31.59 14.34 26.05
CA ASN A 212 -32.67 15.21 25.59
C ASN A 212 -32.93 15.00 24.10
N ASP A 213 -34.19 14.69 23.81
CA ASP A 213 -34.87 14.97 22.56
C ASP A 213 -34.49 16.37 22.04
N ASP A 214 -34.10 16.46 20.77
CA ASP A 214 -34.73 17.45 19.91
C ASP A 214 -34.59 17.08 18.43
N MET A 215 -35.71 16.61 17.93
CA MET A 215 -36.14 16.48 16.55
C MET A 215 -36.03 17.83 15.80
N ILE A 216 -35.18 17.96 14.77
CA ILE A 216 -35.39 18.94 13.67
C ILE A 216 -35.03 18.33 12.30
N GLN A 217 -36.10 17.91 11.62
CA GLN A 217 -36.46 18.02 10.20
C GLN A 217 -35.40 18.09 9.09
N LEU A 218 -35.62 17.23 8.09
CA LEU A 218 -35.34 17.43 6.66
C LEU A 218 -35.40 18.91 6.21
N ARG A 219 -34.42 19.33 5.40
CA ARG A 219 -34.68 20.13 4.21
C ARG A 219 -33.69 19.79 3.08
N LEU A 220 -34.27 19.38 1.96
CA LEU A 220 -33.67 19.38 0.63
C LEU A 220 -33.33 20.81 0.19
N LEU A 221 -32.17 20.96 -0.42
CA LEU A 221 -31.99 21.66 -1.69
C LEU A 221 -31.07 20.80 -2.57
#